data_AF-A0A7K1LBM6-F1
#
_entry.id   AF-A0A7K1LBM6-F1
#
_cell.length_a   1.000
_cell.length_b   1.000
_cell.length_c   1.000
_cell.angle_alpha   90.00
_cell.angle_beta   90.00
_cell.angle_gamma   90.00
#
_symmetry.space_group_name_H-M   'P 1'
#
loop_
_entity.id
_entity.type
_entity.pdbx_description
1 polymer ?
#
loop_
_entity_poly.entity_id
_entity_poly.type
_entity_poly.pdbx_seq_one_letter_code
_entity_poly.pdbx_strand_id
1 'polypeptide(L)'
;MTAQMRSGPAARDPEFRGIDPPALDRVIRQLQDAQNAIQGWLNGHRPPPGVPATGYRQADQVALWAADQLGMLTRRYNYAITHPDGGGVDVPPVHAPSPKPSPGGNPGAGGGVQPGRPGATAPRTPSPGTPGTPGRRHPVRPPRHTAPPTSRGAGDLGNFPTRQAAARAARADALAVAAAVRDGDPVPDGVWKHLRANADDPDYTEALYERLGPASAAALVKAAHGDAALLQALRQALGTSSHHLAMDTAWLRAFLAEADREGVRPVAVQVLTGADLSPRTRDALAGLHQKAGG
;
A
#
# COMPACT_ATOMS: atom_id res chain seq x y z
N MET A 1 -5.59 20.45 -5.35
CA MET A 1 -4.32 19.82 -5.80
C MET A 1 -3.70 20.74 -6.84
N THR A 2 -2.55 21.34 -6.53
CA THR A 2 -1.97 22.44 -7.30
C THR A 2 -1.26 21.94 -8.57
N ALA A 3 -1.36 22.70 -9.65
CA ALA A 3 -0.93 22.36 -11.01
C ALA A 3 0.57 22.02 -11.18
N GLN A 4 1.40 22.20 -10.14
CA GLN A 4 2.84 21.97 -10.18
C GLN A 4 3.25 20.48 -10.23
N MET A 5 2.39 19.54 -9.84
CA MET A 5 2.68 18.11 -10.02
C MET A 5 2.52 17.64 -11.47
N ARG A 6 1.86 18.41 -12.35
CA ARG A 6 1.66 18.06 -13.78
C ARG A 6 2.82 18.47 -14.69
N SER A 7 3.78 19.27 -14.22
CA SER A 7 4.83 19.86 -15.07
C SER A 7 6.26 19.76 -14.52
N GLY A 8 6.46 19.06 -13.40
CA GLY A 8 7.80 18.80 -12.84
C GLY A 8 8.62 17.80 -13.69
N PRO A 9 9.93 17.64 -13.40
CA PRO A 9 10.82 16.72 -14.14
C PRO A 9 10.29 15.29 -14.23
N ALA A 10 9.65 14.83 -13.14
CA ALA A 10 8.99 13.54 -13.03
C ALA A 10 7.81 13.34 -14.02
N ALA A 11 7.12 14.41 -14.42
CA ALA A 11 6.00 14.32 -15.38
C ALA A 11 6.46 14.03 -16.82
N ARG A 12 7.77 14.10 -17.10
CA ARG A 12 8.37 13.84 -18.42
C ARG A 12 9.02 12.47 -18.52
N ASP A 13 9.06 11.71 -17.43
CA ASP A 13 9.64 10.37 -17.42
C ASP A 13 8.55 9.34 -17.74
N PRO A 14 8.63 8.62 -18.88
CA PRO A 14 7.68 7.56 -19.23
C PRO A 14 7.72 6.38 -18.24
N GLU A 15 8.76 6.28 -17.41
CA GLU A 15 8.87 5.33 -16.29
C GLU A 15 8.32 5.90 -14.97
N PHE A 16 7.74 7.11 -14.95
CA PHE A 16 7.19 7.67 -13.71
C PHE A 16 5.95 6.90 -13.25
N ARG A 17 6.13 6.05 -12.24
CA ARG A 17 5.11 5.17 -11.64
C ARG A 17 4.50 5.78 -10.37
N GLY A 18 4.21 7.09 -10.37
CA GLY A 18 3.49 7.78 -9.28
C GLY A 18 4.29 8.10 -8.02
N ILE A 19 5.38 7.39 -7.71
CA ILE A 19 6.35 7.72 -6.64
C ILE A 19 7.77 7.45 -7.17
N ASP A 20 8.66 8.45 -7.07
CA ASP A 20 10.11 8.33 -7.34
C ASP A 20 10.83 7.98 -6.02
N PRO A 21 11.34 6.74 -5.84
CA PRO A 21 11.95 6.33 -4.58
C PRO A 21 13.18 7.17 -4.19
N PRO A 22 14.14 7.47 -5.08
CA PRO A 22 15.21 8.43 -4.78
C PRO A 22 14.76 9.83 -4.37
N ALA A 23 13.69 10.37 -4.96
CA ALA A 23 13.14 11.65 -4.53
C ALA A 23 12.44 11.56 -3.17
N LEU A 24 11.65 10.50 -2.94
CA LEU A 24 10.97 10.28 -1.67
C LEU A 24 11.95 10.07 -0.52
N ASP A 25 13.02 9.32 -0.74
CA ASP A 25 14.09 9.12 0.24
C ASP A 25 14.77 10.45 0.62
N ARG A 26 15.04 11.34 -0.34
CA ARG A 26 15.55 12.69 -0.03
C ARG A 26 14.59 13.49 0.85
N VAL A 27 13.27 13.43 0.57
CA VAL A 27 12.26 14.09 1.39
C VAL A 27 12.22 13.52 2.81
N ILE A 28 12.28 12.19 2.94
CA ILE A 28 12.32 11.49 4.24
C ILE A 28 13.54 11.98 5.04
N ARG A 29 14.74 12.00 4.44
CA ARG A 29 15.96 12.47 5.11
C ARG A 29 15.86 13.92 5.55
N GLN A 30 15.38 14.81 4.69
CA GLN A 30 15.18 16.23 5.04
C GLN A 30 14.21 16.42 6.21
N LEU A 31 13.12 15.64 6.25
CA LEU A 31 12.14 15.73 7.32
C LEU A 31 12.69 15.14 8.64
N GLN A 32 13.49 14.07 8.58
CA GLN A 32 14.22 13.53 9.73
C GLN A 32 15.22 14.55 10.30
N ASP A 33 16.02 15.19 9.44
CA ASP A 33 16.98 16.20 9.85
C ASP A 33 16.29 17.39 10.52
N ALA A 34 15.17 17.85 9.94
CA ALA A 34 14.36 18.93 10.51
C ALA A 34 13.78 18.55 11.88
N GLN A 35 13.24 17.34 12.02
CA GLN A 35 12.72 16.84 13.30
C GLN A 35 13.82 16.80 14.37
N ASN A 36 14.98 16.26 14.02
CA ASN A 36 16.14 16.17 14.92
C ASN A 36 16.64 17.55 15.33
N ALA A 37 16.68 18.52 14.41
CA ALA A 37 17.05 19.90 14.71
C ALA A 37 16.07 20.57 15.68
N ILE A 38 14.76 20.41 15.48
CA ILE A 38 13.73 20.96 16.38
C ILE A 38 13.85 20.34 17.78
N GLN A 39 13.97 19.02 17.86
CA GLN A 39 14.11 18.32 19.15
C GLN A 39 15.42 18.68 19.86
N GLY A 40 16.53 18.77 19.13
CA GLY A 40 17.81 19.25 19.67
C GLY A 40 17.70 20.66 20.24
N TRP A 41 17.03 21.58 19.51
CA TRP A 41 16.80 22.93 19.98
C TRP A 41 15.93 22.98 21.24
N LEU A 42 14.80 22.25 21.26
CA LEU A 42 13.89 22.16 22.42
C LEU A 42 14.54 21.59 23.68
N ASN A 43 15.44 20.63 23.51
CA ASN A 43 16.18 20.04 24.63
C ASN A 43 17.28 20.97 25.15
N GLY A 44 17.94 21.73 24.27
CA GLY A 44 18.98 22.69 24.63
C GLY A 44 18.44 24.03 25.17
N HIS A 45 17.19 24.38 24.86
CA HIS A 45 16.60 25.67 25.23
C HIS A 45 15.28 25.44 25.97
N ARG A 46 15.31 25.44 27.30
CA ARG A 46 14.07 25.43 28.10
C ARG A 46 13.53 26.86 28.25
N PRO A 47 12.20 27.05 28.31
CA PRO A 47 11.62 28.37 28.55
C PRO A 47 12.17 28.92 29.88
N PRO A 48 12.73 30.15 29.88
CA PRO A 48 13.15 30.79 31.11
C PRO A 48 11.98 30.97 32.09
N PRO A 49 12.25 31.02 33.41
CA PRO A 49 11.19 31.28 34.39
C PRO A 49 10.42 32.56 34.05
N GLY A 50 9.09 32.49 34.07
CA GLY A 50 8.21 33.63 33.77
C GLY A 50 7.97 33.90 32.27
N VAL A 51 8.62 33.18 31.36
CA VAL A 51 8.36 33.30 29.91
C VAL A 51 7.28 32.30 29.48
N PRO A 52 6.25 32.72 28.71
CA PRO A 52 5.24 31.82 28.19
C PRO A 52 5.84 30.70 27.32
N ALA A 53 5.56 29.44 27.66
CA ALA A 53 6.02 28.26 26.92
C ALA A 53 5.21 27.98 25.63
N THR A 54 4.46 28.96 25.11
CA THR A 54 3.56 28.77 23.96
C THR A 54 4.32 28.39 22.68
N GLY A 55 5.40 29.12 22.35
CA GLY A 55 6.25 28.81 21.19
C GLY A 55 6.91 27.43 21.29
N TYR A 56 7.37 27.05 22.49
CA TYR A 56 7.93 25.72 22.75
C TYR A 56 6.92 24.59 22.50
N ARG A 57 5.68 24.76 22.95
CA ARG A 57 4.60 23.80 22.70
C ARG A 57 4.24 23.69 21.22
N GLN A 58 4.24 24.81 20.48
CA GLN A 58 4.00 24.78 19.03
C GLN A 58 5.12 24.07 18.28
N ALA A 59 6.39 24.32 18.63
CA ALA A 59 7.52 23.62 18.04
C ALA A 59 7.47 22.11 18.34
N ASP A 60 7.09 21.72 19.55
CA ASP A 60 6.89 20.31 19.91
C ASP A 60 5.74 19.66 19.10
N GLN A 61 4.63 20.36 18.90
CA GLN A 61 3.54 19.91 18.02
C GLN A 61 3.98 19.71 16.57
N VAL A 62 4.82 20.61 16.03
CA VAL A 62 5.39 20.46 14.68
C VAL A 62 6.32 19.25 14.61
N ALA A 63 7.15 19.02 15.63
CA ALA A 63 8.01 17.85 15.70
C ALA A 63 7.21 16.54 15.75
N LEU A 64 6.09 16.51 16.50
CA LEU A 64 5.17 15.37 16.55
C LEU A 64 4.48 15.14 15.20
N TRP A 65 4.01 16.19 14.55
CA TRP A 65 3.43 16.09 13.21
C TRP A 65 4.45 15.57 12.19
N ALA A 66 5.69 16.07 12.21
CA ALA A 66 6.75 15.59 11.34
C ALA A 66 7.04 14.09 11.56
N ALA A 67 7.09 13.66 12.83
CA ALA A 67 7.27 12.25 13.20
C ALA A 67 6.15 11.35 12.65
N ASP A 68 4.90 11.82 12.73
CA ASP A 68 3.74 11.10 12.20
C ASP A 68 3.81 10.95 10.68
N GLN A 69 4.15 12.03 9.97
CA GLN A 69 4.29 12.00 8.51
C GLN A 69 5.45 11.10 8.05
N LEU A 70 6.57 11.07 8.79
CA LEU A 70 7.70 10.20 8.48
C LEU A 70 7.29 8.72 8.45
N GLY A 71 6.47 8.26 9.40
CA GLY A 71 6.02 6.88 9.45
C GLY A 71 5.26 6.44 8.20
N MET A 72 4.46 7.35 7.63
CA MET A 72 3.70 7.11 6.40
C MET A 72 4.58 7.22 5.15
N LEU A 73 5.48 8.21 5.09
CA LEU A 73 6.39 8.40 3.95
C LEU A 73 7.38 7.25 3.81
N THR A 74 7.98 6.78 4.91
CA THR A 74 8.88 5.61 4.91
C THR A 74 8.16 4.36 4.41
N ARG A 75 6.90 4.17 4.79
CA ARG A 75 6.10 3.04 4.34
C ARG A 75 5.85 3.09 2.84
N ARG A 76 5.50 4.26 2.28
CA ARG A 76 5.38 4.45 0.83
C ARG A 76 6.69 4.16 0.09
N TYR A 77 7.81 4.59 0.67
CA TYR A 77 9.12 4.28 0.11
C TYR A 77 9.38 2.77 0.07
N ASN A 78 9.12 2.07 1.18
CA ASN A 78 9.31 0.62 1.27
C ASN A 78 8.42 -0.15 0.28
N TYR A 79 7.16 0.27 0.10
CA TYR A 79 6.29 -0.28 -0.94
C TYR A 79 6.84 -0.03 -2.35
N ALA A 80 7.32 1.19 -2.64
CA ALA A 80 7.81 1.54 -3.96
C ALA A 80 9.05 0.72 -4.39
N ILE A 81 9.94 0.36 -3.45
CA ILE A 81 11.13 -0.44 -3.77
C ILE A 81 10.86 -1.95 -3.83
N THR A 82 9.75 -2.43 -3.25
CA THR A 82 9.34 -3.84 -3.27
C THR A 82 8.32 -4.15 -4.36
N HIS A 83 7.60 -3.14 -4.86
CA HIS A 83 6.56 -3.27 -5.88
C HIS A 83 6.83 -2.32 -7.07
N PRO A 84 7.93 -2.50 -7.81
CA PRO A 84 8.31 -1.57 -8.90
C PRO A 84 7.24 -1.49 -10.01
N ASP A 85 6.47 -2.56 -10.22
CA ASP A 85 5.44 -2.64 -11.26
C ASP A 85 4.05 -2.12 -10.82
N GLY A 86 3.87 -1.77 -9.54
CA GLY A 86 2.56 -1.43 -8.98
C GLY A 86 2.09 0.01 -9.21
N GLY A 87 2.95 0.92 -9.67
CA GLY A 87 2.69 2.36 -9.62
C GLY A 87 2.11 3.01 -10.89
N GLY A 88 1.73 2.23 -11.90
CA GLY A 88 1.09 2.79 -13.10
C GLY A 88 -0.30 3.35 -12.78
N VAL A 89 -0.46 4.67 -12.76
CA VAL A 89 -1.78 5.28 -12.93
C VAL A 89 -2.18 4.97 -14.38
N ASP A 90 -3.28 4.24 -14.60
CA ASP A 90 -3.87 4.11 -15.94
C ASP A 90 -4.10 5.52 -16.47
N VAL A 91 -3.24 5.96 -17.38
CA VAL A 91 -3.45 7.19 -18.13
C VAL A 91 -4.48 6.80 -19.19
N PRO A 92 -5.74 7.28 -19.12
CA PRO A 92 -6.69 7.00 -20.20
C PRO A 92 -6.07 7.47 -21.52
N PRO A 93 -6.25 6.71 -22.63
CA PRO A 93 -5.61 7.04 -23.89
C PRO A 93 -5.91 8.49 -24.25
N VAL A 94 -4.85 9.26 -24.48
CA VAL A 94 -4.96 10.64 -24.92
C VAL A 94 -5.63 10.60 -26.28
N HIS A 95 -6.93 10.86 -26.34
CA HIS A 95 -7.61 11.10 -27.60
C HIS A 95 -6.94 12.30 -28.26
N ALA A 96 -6.30 12.05 -29.40
CA ALA A 96 -5.73 13.08 -30.25
C ALA A 96 -6.79 14.17 -30.52
N PRO A 97 -6.42 15.47 -30.51
CA PRO A 97 -7.37 16.54 -30.75
C PRO A 97 -8.02 16.35 -32.13
N SER A 98 -9.35 16.27 -32.14
CA SER A 98 -10.14 16.12 -33.36
C SER A 98 -9.87 17.28 -34.33
N PRO A 99 -9.75 17.02 -35.65
CA PRO A 99 -9.62 18.09 -36.63
C PRO A 99 -10.87 18.97 -36.64
N LYS A 100 -10.66 20.29 -36.65
CA LYS A 100 -11.72 21.30 -36.78
C LYS A 100 -12.49 21.09 -38.09
N PRO A 101 -13.83 21.13 -38.10
CA PRO A 101 -14.58 21.18 -39.35
C PRO A 101 -14.53 22.60 -39.94
N SER A 102 -14.05 22.69 -41.19
CA SER A 102 -14.19 23.88 -42.02
C SER A 102 -15.65 24.10 -42.45
N PRO A 103 -16.05 25.35 -42.69
CA PRO A 103 -17.45 25.75 -42.84
C PRO A 103 -17.98 25.52 -44.26
N GLY A 104 -19.22 25.03 -44.38
CA GLY A 104 -19.85 24.84 -45.68
C GLY A 104 -21.37 24.77 -45.63
N GLY A 105 -22.02 25.84 -46.09
CA GLY A 105 -23.15 25.75 -47.01
C GLY A 105 -24.55 25.56 -46.43
N ASN A 106 -25.24 26.67 -46.19
CA ASN A 106 -26.70 26.75 -46.15
C ASN A 106 -27.22 27.03 -47.58
N PRO A 107 -28.39 26.51 -47.98
CA PRO A 107 -29.34 27.42 -48.63
C PRO A 107 -30.82 27.17 -48.30
N GLY A 108 -31.51 28.27 -47.96
CA GLY A 108 -32.86 28.66 -48.39
C GLY A 108 -34.08 27.95 -47.77
N ALA A 109 -35.29 28.51 -47.70
CA ALA A 109 -35.83 29.86 -47.80
C ALA A 109 -37.38 29.73 -47.69
N GLY A 110 -38.04 30.63 -46.94
CA GLY A 110 -39.48 30.96 -47.02
C GLY A 110 -40.46 29.97 -46.38
N GLY A 111 -41.56 30.35 -45.72
CA GLY A 111 -42.20 31.64 -45.47
C GLY A 111 -43.69 31.41 -45.10
N GLY A 112 -44.25 32.18 -44.18
CA GLY A 112 -45.68 32.56 -44.21
C GLY A 112 -46.65 32.11 -43.10
N VAL A 113 -47.11 33.10 -42.31
CA VAL A 113 -48.51 33.45 -41.94
C VAL A 113 -49.32 32.58 -40.93
N GLN A 114 -49.77 33.26 -39.85
CA GLN A 114 -50.79 32.94 -38.81
C GLN A 114 -52.24 33.19 -39.35
N PRO A 115 -53.39 33.16 -38.61
CA PRO A 115 -53.76 32.68 -37.25
C PRO A 115 -55.15 31.95 -37.17
N GLY A 116 -55.58 31.50 -35.97
CA GLY A 116 -56.99 31.15 -35.71
C GLY A 116 -57.31 30.46 -34.37
N ARG A 117 -57.79 31.23 -33.37
CA ARG A 117 -58.66 30.83 -32.23
C ARG A 117 -60.15 30.90 -32.72
N PRO A 118 -61.24 30.56 -31.98
CA PRO A 118 -61.42 30.41 -30.52
C PRO A 118 -62.42 29.31 -30.03
N GLY A 119 -62.52 29.13 -28.71
CA GLY A 119 -63.83 28.83 -28.10
C GLY A 119 -63.77 28.23 -26.68
N ALA A 120 -64.33 28.96 -25.73
CA ALA A 120 -64.36 28.63 -24.30
C ALA A 120 -65.74 28.06 -23.89
N THR A 121 -65.78 27.27 -22.80
CA THR A 121 -66.79 27.35 -21.73
C THR A 121 -66.41 26.42 -20.56
N ALA A 122 -66.12 27.03 -19.41
CA ALA A 122 -66.28 26.46 -18.05
C ALA A 122 -67.76 26.69 -17.61
N PRO A 123 -68.26 26.36 -16.39
CA PRO A 123 -67.55 25.96 -15.16
C PRO A 123 -68.24 24.90 -14.27
N ARG A 124 -67.49 24.33 -13.30
CA ARG A 124 -68.02 23.97 -11.97
C ARG A 124 -66.87 23.64 -11.00
N THR A 125 -66.83 24.38 -9.90
CA THR A 125 -66.08 24.15 -8.64
C THR A 125 -67.10 24.28 -7.49
N PRO A 126 -66.80 24.03 -6.18
CA PRO A 126 -65.58 23.49 -5.55
C PRO A 126 -65.83 22.38 -4.50
N SER A 127 -64.78 21.66 -4.07
CA SER A 127 -64.49 21.47 -2.63
C SER A 127 -63.08 20.92 -2.35
N PRO A 128 -62.51 21.21 -1.16
CA PRO A 128 -61.07 21.41 -0.98
C PRO A 128 -60.38 20.46 0.03
N GLY A 129 -59.04 20.43 -0.05
CA GLY A 129 -58.11 19.93 0.97
C GLY A 129 -57.46 18.58 0.61
N THR A 130 -56.14 18.36 0.60
CA THR A 130 -54.96 19.12 1.04
C THR A 130 -53.73 18.48 0.34
N PRO A 131 -52.61 19.20 0.09
CA PRO A 131 -51.55 18.77 -0.83
C PRO A 131 -50.35 18.06 -0.16
N GLY A 132 -49.78 17.11 -0.90
CA GLY A 132 -48.32 17.08 -1.13
C GLY A 132 -47.51 15.98 -0.45
N THR A 133 -47.07 14.99 -1.22
CA THR A 133 -45.64 14.61 -1.37
C THR A 133 -45.48 13.68 -2.58
N PRO A 134 -44.71 14.05 -3.64
CA PRO A 134 -44.46 13.16 -4.77
C PRO A 134 -43.38 12.12 -4.45
N GLY A 135 -43.69 10.85 -4.74
CA GLY A 135 -42.80 9.70 -4.58
C GLY A 135 -41.52 9.80 -5.41
N ARG A 136 -40.37 9.69 -4.74
CA ARG A 136 -39.06 9.55 -5.38
C ARG A 136 -38.95 8.18 -6.04
N ARG A 137 -38.68 8.19 -7.35
CA ARG A 137 -38.25 7.03 -8.12
C ARG A 137 -36.92 6.52 -7.56
N HIS A 138 -36.87 5.26 -7.15
CA HIS A 138 -35.63 4.58 -6.78
C HIS A 138 -34.75 4.44 -8.04
N PRO A 139 -33.48 4.90 -8.03
CA PRO A 139 -32.55 4.56 -9.09
C PRO A 139 -32.14 3.10 -8.95
N VAL A 140 -32.34 2.34 -10.03
CA VAL A 140 -31.85 0.97 -10.20
C VAL A 140 -30.33 0.98 -10.00
N ARG A 141 -29.88 0.23 -8.99
CA ARG A 141 -28.45 0.07 -8.66
C ARG A 141 -27.80 -0.80 -9.75
N PRO A 142 -26.78 -0.32 -10.47
CA PRO A 142 -26.04 -1.17 -11.40
C PRO A 142 -25.29 -2.27 -10.62
N PRO A 143 -25.11 -3.47 -11.21
CA PRO A 143 -24.44 -4.58 -10.56
C PRO A 143 -23.01 -4.20 -10.15
N ARG A 144 -22.64 -4.57 -8.92
CA ARG A 144 -21.26 -4.46 -8.42
C ARG A 144 -20.40 -5.42 -9.23
N HIS A 145 -19.68 -4.91 -10.22
CA HIS A 145 -18.50 -5.60 -10.73
C HIS A 145 -17.48 -5.63 -9.59
N THR A 146 -17.21 -6.81 -9.05
CA THR A 146 -16.00 -7.07 -8.28
C THR A 146 -14.82 -6.86 -9.22
N ALA A 147 -14.22 -5.68 -9.15
CA ALA A 147 -12.92 -5.45 -9.75
C ALA A 147 -11.95 -6.50 -9.18
N PRO A 148 -11.08 -7.11 -10.00
CA PRO A 148 -9.97 -7.90 -9.50
C PRO A 148 -9.14 -7.06 -8.52
N PRO A 149 -8.43 -7.67 -7.54
CA PRO A 149 -7.61 -6.91 -6.61
C PRO A 149 -6.61 -6.09 -7.43
N THR A 150 -6.79 -4.77 -7.39
CA THR A 150 -5.90 -3.82 -8.04
C THR A 150 -4.50 -4.07 -7.53
N SER A 151 -3.53 -4.14 -8.44
CA SER A 151 -2.10 -4.10 -8.11
C SER A 151 -1.88 -3.02 -7.06
N ARG A 152 -1.36 -3.40 -5.88
CA ARG A 152 -1.14 -2.47 -4.77
C ARG A 152 0.05 -1.59 -5.12
N GLY A 153 -0.24 -0.47 -5.76
CA GLY A 153 0.76 0.55 -6.07
C GLY A 153 1.17 1.35 -4.85
N ALA A 154 2.13 2.24 -5.02
CA ALA A 154 2.73 3.06 -3.96
C ALA A 154 1.75 4.06 -3.27
N GLY A 155 0.48 4.11 -3.71
CA GLY A 155 -0.62 4.79 -3.03
C GLY A 155 -1.35 3.94 -1.99
N ASP A 156 -1.16 2.62 -1.98
CA ASP A 156 -1.69 1.70 -0.98
C ASP A 156 -0.68 1.55 0.17
N LEU A 157 -1.14 1.78 1.40
CA LEU A 157 -0.34 1.62 2.62
C LEU A 157 -0.56 0.24 3.26
N GLY A 158 -1.23 -0.70 2.60
CA GLY A 158 -1.59 -1.98 3.19
C GLY A 158 -2.56 -1.82 4.37
N ASN A 159 -2.57 -2.80 5.28
CA ASN A 159 -3.54 -2.83 6.40
C ASN A 159 -3.12 -2.01 7.63
N PHE A 160 -1.92 -1.44 7.65
CA PHE A 160 -1.42 -0.68 8.79
C PHE A 160 -1.23 0.79 8.44
N PRO A 161 -1.63 1.72 9.33
CA PRO A 161 -1.52 3.16 9.07
C PRO A 161 -0.06 3.64 9.08
N THR A 162 0.82 2.95 9.79
CA THR A 162 2.23 3.35 9.97
C THR A 162 3.15 2.13 9.99
N ARG A 163 4.44 2.34 9.64
CA ARG A 163 5.50 1.32 9.79
C ARG A 163 5.57 0.76 11.21
N GLN A 164 5.41 1.61 12.23
CA GLN A 164 5.45 1.18 13.63
C GLN A 164 4.28 0.27 13.99
N ALA A 165 3.09 0.53 13.46
CA ALA A 165 1.92 -0.32 13.67
C ALA A 165 2.12 -1.70 13.02
N ALA A 166 2.62 -1.74 11.78
CA ALA A 166 2.95 -2.99 11.09
C ALA A 166 4.00 -3.80 11.84
N ALA A 167 5.11 -3.16 12.23
CA ALA A 167 6.18 -3.80 12.98
C ALA A 167 5.73 -4.32 14.35
N ARG A 168 4.81 -3.61 15.03
CA ARG A 168 4.26 -4.07 16.31
C ARG A 168 3.41 -5.33 16.13
N ALA A 169 2.54 -5.36 15.12
CA ALA A 169 1.73 -6.53 14.81
C ALA A 169 2.63 -7.73 14.45
N ALA A 170 3.59 -7.52 13.56
CA ALA A 170 4.55 -8.54 13.15
C ALA A 170 5.36 -9.14 14.32
N ARG A 171 5.81 -8.30 15.26
CA ARG A 171 6.53 -8.76 16.45
C ARG A 171 5.63 -9.57 17.40
N ALA A 172 4.36 -9.18 17.54
CA ALA A 172 3.40 -9.95 18.33
C ALA A 172 3.16 -11.33 17.71
N ASP A 173 2.97 -11.38 16.38
CA ASP A 173 2.78 -12.62 15.65
C ASP A 173 4.04 -13.51 15.71
N ALA A 174 5.25 -12.94 15.58
CA ALA A 174 6.50 -13.67 15.74
C ALA A 174 6.67 -14.28 17.15
N LEU A 175 6.26 -13.55 18.19
CA LEU A 175 6.27 -14.07 19.56
C LEU A 175 5.28 -15.21 19.74
N ALA A 176 4.08 -15.11 19.15
CA ALA A 176 3.09 -16.18 19.18
C ALA A 176 3.57 -17.43 18.46
N VAL A 177 4.23 -17.30 17.30
CA VAL A 177 4.88 -18.42 16.60
C VAL A 177 5.97 -19.04 17.46
N ALA A 178 6.86 -18.21 18.03
CA ALA A 178 7.97 -18.73 18.84
C ALA A 178 7.48 -19.45 20.11
N ALA A 179 6.37 -19.00 20.71
CA ALA A 179 5.71 -19.70 21.81
C ALA A 179 5.15 -21.05 21.35
N ALA A 180 4.34 -21.06 20.29
CA ALA A 180 3.74 -22.29 19.75
C ALA A 180 4.81 -23.34 19.38
N VAL A 181 5.90 -22.91 18.73
CA VAL A 181 7.02 -23.81 18.37
C VAL A 181 7.71 -24.38 19.60
N ARG A 182 7.92 -23.56 20.64
CA ARG A 182 8.55 -24.02 21.89
C ARG A 182 7.67 -25.03 22.63
N ASP A 183 6.38 -24.77 22.66
CA ASP A 183 5.41 -25.55 23.43
C ASP A 183 4.91 -26.79 22.64
N GLY A 184 5.26 -26.88 21.35
CA GLY A 184 4.82 -27.96 20.45
C GLY A 184 3.37 -27.80 19.97
N ASP A 185 2.80 -26.61 20.17
CA ASP A 185 1.43 -26.28 19.81
C ASP A 185 1.30 -25.83 18.35
N PRO A 186 0.11 -25.96 17.74
CA PRO A 186 -0.17 -25.38 16.44
C PRO A 186 0.01 -23.85 16.45
N VAL A 187 0.55 -23.30 15.35
CA VAL A 187 0.62 -21.85 15.16
C VAL A 187 -0.80 -21.28 15.16
N PRO A 188 -1.12 -20.24 15.98
CA PRO A 188 -2.47 -19.72 16.11
C PRO A 188 -3.05 -19.21 14.77
N ASP A 189 -4.34 -19.47 14.53
CA ASP A 189 -5.05 -19.03 13.31
C ASP A 189 -4.95 -17.51 13.05
N GLY A 190 -4.88 -16.72 14.12
CA GLY A 190 -4.68 -15.27 14.03
C GLY A 190 -3.40 -14.89 13.29
N VAL A 191 -2.30 -15.61 13.54
CA VAL A 191 -1.02 -15.41 12.85
C VAL A 191 -1.17 -15.71 11.36
N TRP A 192 -1.80 -16.84 11.01
CA TRP A 192 -2.02 -17.21 9.61
C TRP A 192 -2.92 -16.23 8.87
N LYS A 193 -3.93 -15.69 9.55
CA LYS A 193 -4.80 -14.64 9.00
C LYS A 193 -4.02 -13.36 8.74
N HIS A 194 -3.20 -12.91 9.69
CA HIS A 194 -2.37 -11.71 9.52
C HIS A 194 -1.31 -11.90 8.45
N LEU A 195 -0.62 -13.04 8.42
CA LEU A 195 0.38 -13.33 7.40
C LEU A 195 -0.23 -13.28 5.99
N ARG A 196 -1.38 -13.93 5.76
CA ARG A 196 -2.06 -13.89 4.45
C ARG A 196 -2.50 -12.48 4.07
N ALA A 197 -2.97 -11.69 5.03
CA ALA A 197 -3.44 -10.33 4.75
C ALA A 197 -2.29 -9.34 4.44
N ASN A 198 -1.09 -9.63 4.93
CA ASN A 198 0.06 -8.72 4.95
C ASN A 198 1.34 -9.34 4.34
N ALA A 199 1.21 -10.38 3.52
CA ALA A 199 2.38 -11.07 2.94
C ALA A 199 3.15 -10.19 1.95
N ASP A 200 2.52 -9.16 1.40
CA ASP A 200 3.12 -8.13 0.54
C ASP A 200 3.49 -6.84 1.29
N ASP A 201 3.34 -6.81 2.60
CA ASP A 201 3.65 -5.62 3.39
C ASP A 201 5.11 -5.63 3.82
N PRO A 202 5.95 -4.72 3.31
CA PRO A 202 7.38 -4.74 3.59
C PRO A 202 7.69 -4.51 5.06
N ASP A 203 6.97 -3.63 5.75
CA ASP A 203 7.26 -3.32 7.15
C ASP A 203 6.82 -4.47 8.08
N TYR A 204 5.69 -5.11 7.77
CA TYR A 204 5.21 -6.27 8.53
C TYR A 204 6.15 -7.47 8.31
N THR A 205 6.48 -7.79 7.06
CA THR A 205 7.29 -8.97 6.72
C THR A 205 8.76 -8.82 7.13
N GLU A 206 9.35 -7.63 7.03
CA GLU A 206 10.68 -7.32 7.59
C GLU A 206 10.72 -7.64 9.09
N ALA A 207 9.84 -7.00 9.87
CA ALA A 207 9.82 -7.14 11.32
C ALA A 207 9.45 -8.57 11.79
N LEU A 208 8.61 -9.28 11.03
CA LEU A 208 8.24 -10.67 11.33
C LEU A 208 9.47 -11.58 11.22
N TYR A 209 10.16 -11.58 10.07
CA TYR A 209 11.29 -12.47 9.84
C TYR A 209 12.55 -12.06 10.61
N GLU A 210 12.76 -10.76 10.85
CA GLU A 210 13.80 -10.27 11.76
C GLU A 210 13.61 -10.88 13.15
N ARG A 211 12.37 -10.88 13.67
CA ARG A 211 12.07 -11.37 15.02
C ARG A 211 12.07 -12.90 15.13
N LEU A 212 11.56 -13.59 14.11
CA LEU A 212 11.53 -15.06 14.04
C LEU A 212 12.93 -15.65 13.95
N GLY A 213 13.79 -15.04 13.13
CA GLY A 213 15.07 -15.61 12.75
C GLY A 213 14.93 -16.89 11.91
N PRO A 214 16.06 -17.52 11.52
CA PRO A 214 16.07 -18.68 10.63
C PRO A 214 15.33 -19.89 11.20
N ALA A 215 15.50 -20.15 12.50
CA ALA A 215 14.96 -21.37 13.12
C ALA A 215 13.42 -21.34 13.19
N SER A 216 12.85 -20.28 13.76
CA SER A 216 11.39 -20.13 13.86
C SER A 216 10.74 -19.97 12.48
N ALA A 217 11.44 -19.40 11.49
CA ALA A 217 10.95 -19.34 10.12
C ALA A 217 10.86 -20.74 9.47
N ALA A 218 11.82 -21.63 9.73
CA ALA A 218 11.76 -23.02 9.27
C ALA A 218 10.62 -23.79 9.94
N ALA A 219 10.42 -23.58 11.25
CA ALA A 219 9.27 -24.16 11.97
C ALA A 219 7.93 -23.64 11.43
N LEU A 220 7.85 -22.38 10.99
CA LEU A 220 6.68 -21.83 10.34
C LEU A 220 6.41 -22.52 8.98
N VAL A 221 7.44 -22.84 8.21
CA VAL A 221 7.30 -23.64 6.97
C VAL A 221 6.79 -25.05 7.28
N LYS A 222 7.29 -25.69 8.35
CA LYS A 222 6.77 -26.99 8.82
C LYS A 222 5.30 -26.91 9.18
N ALA A 223 4.90 -25.88 9.93
CA ALA A 223 3.51 -25.70 10.33
C ALA A 223 2.56 -25.46 9.13
N ALA A 224 3.06 -24.90 8.03
CA ALA A 224 2.34 -24.74 6.77
C ALA A 224 2.40 -25.96 5.84
N HIS A 225 3.13 -27.03 6.21
CA HIS A 225 3.34 -28.17 5.33
C HIS A 225 2.02 -28.85 4.95
N GLY A 226 1.80 -29.05 3.65
CA GLY A 226 0.56 -29.61 3.11
C GLY A 226 -0.54 -28.58 2.83
N ASP A 227 -0.40 -27.33 3.27
CA ASP A 227 -1.32 -26.24 2.94
C ASP A 227 -0.71 -25.30 1.89
N ALA A 228 -1.16 -25.45 0.64
CA ALA A 228 -0.67 -24.66 -0.47
C ALA A 228 -0.93 -23.14 -0.31
N ALA A 229 -2.00 -22.75 0.36
CA ALA A 229 -2.33 -21.33 0.55
C ALA A 229 -1.41 -20.70 1.60
N LEU A 230 -1.08 -21.42 2.67
CA LEU A 230 -0.12 -20.95 3.67
C LEU A 230 1.30 -20.90 3.11
N LEU A 231 1.71 -21.91 2.34
CA LEU A 231 3.02 -21.91 1.67
C LEU A 231 3.15 -20.77 0.66
N GLN A 232 2.09 -20.45 -0.08
CA GLN A 232 2.10 -19.30 -0.99
C GLN A 232 2.24 -17.97 -0.24
N ALA A 233 1.58 -17.82 0.91
CA ALA A 233 1.72 -16.63 1.75
C ALA A 233 3.14 -16.49 2.32
N LEU A 234 3.76 -17.60 2.74
CA LEU A 234 5.16 -17.60 3.20
C LEU A 234 6.13 -17.24 2.09
N ARG A 235 5.93 -17.80 0.89
CA ARG A 235 6.72 -17.49 -0.31
C ARG A 235 6.67 -15.99 -0.62
N GLN A 236 5.48 -15.41 -0.65
CA GLN A 236 5.30 -13.98 -0.89
C GLN A 236 5.97 -13.14 0.20
N ALA A 237 5.74 -13.48 1.47
CA ALA A 237 6.31 -12.76 2.61
C ALA A 237 7.84 -12.81 2.66
N LEU A 238 8.46 -13.96 2.34
CA LEU A 238 9.91 -14.08 2.23
C LEU A 238 10.45 -13.25 1.07
N GLY A 239 9.76 -13.28 -0.08
CA GLY A 239 10.06 -12.42 -1.22
C GLY A 239 10.13 -10.96 -0.80
N THR A 240 9.03 -10.41 -0.30
CA THR A 240 8.93 -9.02 0.16
C THR A 240 9.97 -8.68 1.23
N SER A 241 10.13 -9.51 2.27
CA SER A 241 11.08 -9.27 3.36
C SER A 241 12.53 -9.24 2.87
N SER A 242 12.89 -10.05 1.87
CA SER A 242 14.27 -10.16 1.38
C SER A 242 14.84 -8.89 0.74
N HIS A 243 14.00 -7.90 0.43
CA HIS A 243 14.43 -6.57 -0.05
C HIS A 243 14.89 -5.64 1.08
N HIS A 244 14.50 -5.93 2.33
CA HIS A 244 14.78 -5.10 3.50
C HIS A 244 15.65 -5.84 4.53
N LEU A 245 15.35 -7.10 4.78
CA LEU A 245 16.11 -7.97 5.66
C LEU A 245 17.28 -8.59 4.91
N ALA A 246 18.48 -8.53 5.50
CA ALA A 246 19.65 -9.23 4.99
C ALA A 246 19.53 -10.75 5.20
N MET A 247 18.85 -11.43 4.27
CA MET A 247 18.82 -12.90 4.18
C MET A 247 20.10 -13.41 3.49
N ASP A 248 21.25 -13.20 4.14
CA ASP A 248 22.55 -13.57 3.59
C ASP A 248 22.80 -15.10 3.63
N THR A 249 23.97 -15.51 3.15
CA THR A 249 24.38 -16.92 3.11
C THR A 249 24.35 -17.58 4.49
N ALA A 250 24.64 -16.85 5.58
CA ALA A 250 24.61 -17.41 6.92
C ALA A 250 23.16 -17.64 7.38
N TRP A 251 22.28 -16.65 7.16
CA TRP A 251 20.86 -16.77 7.47
C TRP A 251 20.21 -17.91 6.70
N LEU A 252 20.41 -17.96 5.38
CA LEU A 252 19.85 -18.99 4.50
C LEU A 252 20.36 -20.40 4.85
N ARG A 253 21.65 -20.53 5.17
CA ARG A 253 22.21 -21.81 5.62
C ARG A 253 21.57 -22.27 6.93
N ALA A 254 21.43 -21.37 7.91
CA ALA A 254 20.81 -21.69 9.18
C ALA A 254 19.33 -22.08 9.01
N PHE A 255 18.59 -21.37 8.16
CA PHE A 255 17.20 -21.68 7.82
C PHE A 255 17.07 -23.07 7.20
N LEU A 256 17.88 -23.37 6.18
CA LEU A 256 17.84 -24.68 5.51
C LEU A 256 18.28 -25.83 6.45
N ALA A 257 19.23 -25.58 7.35
CA ALA A 257 19.67 -26.57 8.34
C ALA A 257 18.61 -26.83 9.41
N GLU A 258 17.80 -25.83 9.80
CA GLU A 258 16.65 -26.06 10.67
C GLU A 258 15.53 -26.79 9.92
N ALA A 259 15.23 -26.40 8.68
CA ALA A 259 14.23 -27.07 7.86
C ALA A 259 14.57 -28.56 7.64
N ASP A 260 15.86 -28.90 7.57
CA ASP A 260 16.34 -30.28 7.52
C ASP A 260 16.07 -31.04 8.82
N ARG A 261 16.41 -30.45 9.97
CA ARG A 261 16.10 -31.01 11.30
C ARG A 261 14.60 -31.23 11.50
N GLU A 262 13.79 -30.36 10.92
CA GLU A 262 12.33 -30.42 10.95
C GLU A 262 11.72 -31.35 9.88
N GLY A 263 12.54 -31.97 9.01
CA GLY A 263 12.10 -32.90 7.97
C GLY A 263 11.38 -32.25 6.77
N VAL A 264 11.43 -30.92 6.65
CA VAL A 264 10.71 -30.15 5.62
C VAL A 264 11.64 -29.41 4.65
N ARG A 265 12.92 -29.79 4.60
CA ARG A 265 13.92 -29.16 3.71
C ARG A 265 13.48 -29.05 2.24
N PRO A 266 12.88 -30.07 1.59
CA PRO A 266 12.41 -29.95 0.21
C PRO A 266 11.38 -28.82 0.03
N VAL A 267 10.46 -28.68 0.99
CA VAL A 267 9.42 -27.63 0.97
C VAL A 267 10.04 -26.26 1.24
N ALA A 268 10.97 -26.16 2.19
CA ALA A 268 11.70 -24.92 2.45
C ALA A 268 12.48 -24.42 1.21
N VAL A 269 13.13 -25.34 0.48
CA VAL A 269 13.79 -25.01 -0.80
C VAL A 269 12.76 -24.55 -1.84
N GLN A 270 11.62 -25.22 -1.98
CA GLN A 270 10.56 -24.80 -2.90
C GLN A 270 10.01 -23.41 -2.58
N VAL A 271 9.83 -23.09 -1.30
CA VAL A 271 9.38 -21.76 -0.86
C VAL A 271 10.41 -20.70 -1.24
N LEU A 272 11.70 -20.94 -0.97
CA LEU A 272 12.78 -20.00 -1.31
C LEU A 272 12.95 -19.82 -2.82
N THR A 273 12.93 -20.89 -3.61
CA THR A 273 13.11 -20.81 -5.07
C THR A 273 11.89 -20.25 -5.78
N GLY A 274 10.71 -20.37 -5.19
CA GLY A 274 9.51 -19.71 -5.68
C GLY A 274 9.44 -18.23 -5.33
N ALA A 275 10.00 -17.81 -4.19
CA ALA A 275 9.89 -16.43 -3.73
C ALA A 275 10.54 -15.44 -4.71
N ASP A 276 9.91 -14.29 -4.91
CA ASP A 276 10.54 -13.19 -5.64
C ASP A 276 11.56 -12.51 -4.74
N LEU A 277 12.72 -13.16 -4.60
CA LEU A 277 13.79 -12.72 -3.71
C LEU A 277 14.55 -11.55 -4.32
N SER A 278 15.04 -10.66 -3.46
CA SER A 278 15.97 -9.61 -3.87
C SER A 278 17.22 -10.20 -4.56
N PRO A 279 17.86 -9.47 -5.49
CA PRO A 279 19.03 -9.96 -6.21
C PRO A 279 20.12 -10.49 -5.28
N ARG A 280 20.40 -9.75 -4.19
CA ARG A 280 21.39 -10.14 -3.17
C ARG A 280 21.07 -11.49 -2.51
N THR A 281 19.82 -11.70 -2.12
CA THR A 281 19.37 -12.94 -1.46
C THR A 281 19.41 -14.11 -2.44
N ARG A 282 19.04 -13.86 -3.71
CA ARG A 282 19.13 -14.86 -4.78
C ARG A 282 20.57 -15.31 -5.05
N ASP A 283 21.52 -14.36 -5.10
CA ASP A 283 22.95 -14.66 -5.25
C ASP A 283 23.49 -15.47 -4.07
N ALA A 284 23.09 -15.10 -2.85
CA ALA A 284 23.44 -15.84 -1.64
C ALA A 284 22.91 -17.28 -1.65
N LEU A 285 21.68 -17.49 -2.13
CA LEU A 285 21.06 -18.81 -2.29
C LEU A 285 21.78 -19.64 -3.37
N ALA A 286 22.11 -19.04 -4.52
CA ALA A 286 22.85 -19.71 -5.59
C ALA A 286 24.24 -20.19 -5.11
N GLY A 287 24.94 -19.35 -4.34
CA GLY A 287 26.24 -19.70 -3.75
C GLY A 287 26.18 -20.87 -2.75
N LEU A 288 25.03 -21.13 -2.12
CA LEU A 288 24.85 -22.30 -1.25
C LEU A 288 24.74 -23.60 -2.06
N HIS A 289 24.03 -23.59 -3.19
CA HIS A 289 23.88 -24.77 -4.03
C HIS A 289 25.21 -25.19 -4.67
N GLN A 290 26.03 -24.24 -5.09
CA GLN A 290 27.35 -24.53 -5.68
C GLN A 290 28.31 -25.19 -4.69
N LYS A 291 28.26 -24.82 -3.39
CA LYS A 291 29.09 -25.41 -2.34
C LYS A 291 28.61 -26.78 -1.85
N ALA A 292 27.38 -27.18 -2.16
CA ALA A 292 26.83 -28.48 -1.75
C ALA A 292 27.02 -29.57 -2.83
N GLY A 293 27.41 -29.20 -4.04
CA GLY A 293 27.59 -30.10 -5.18
C GLY A 293 29.04 -30.32 -5.61
N GLY A 294 30.03 -29.88 -4.82
CA GLY A 294 31.46 -30.14 -5.02
C GLY A 294 32.08 -30.73 -3.77
#